data_AF-A0A9P5NG60-F1
#
_entry.id   AF-A0A9P5NG60-F1
#
_cell.length_a   1.000
_cell.length_b   1.000
_cell.length_c   1.000
_cell.angle_alpha   90.00
_cell.angle_beta   90.00
_cell.angle_gamma   90.00
#
_symmetry.space_group_name_H-M   'P 1'
#
loop_
_entity.id
_entity.type
_entity.pdbx_description
1 polymer ?
#
loop_
_entity_poly.entity_id
_entity_poly.type
_entity_poly.pdbx_seq_one_letter_code
_entity_poly.pdbx_strand_id
1 'polypeptide(L)' 'KAPNIKWVKNPDWTWKLITYLMDHPKFHLKLFLNSTAKAKKEGQNKAVAKDGKLQQYIVLAKLIF' A
#
# COMPACT_ATOMS: atom_id res chain seq x y z
N LYS A 1 -9.24 -21.28 -2.71
CA LYS A 1 -8.59 -20.39 -3.72
C LYS A 1 -9.45 -19.16 -3.84
N ALA A 2 -8.91 -17.94 -3.68
CA ALA A 2 -9.72 -16.72 -3.80
C ALA A 2 -10.15 -16.53 -5.28
N PRO A 3 -11.38 -16.04 -5.54
CA PRO A 3 -11.83 -15.75 -6.90
C PRO A 3 -10.97 -14.64 -7.52
N ASN A 4 -10.71 -14.73 -8.83
CA ASN A 4 -9.94 -13.71 -9.53
C ASN A 4 -10.76 -12.42 -9.65
N ILE A 5 -10.25 -11.33 -9.07
CA ILE A 5 -10.92 -10.03 -9.06
C ILE A 5 -10.72 -9.37 -10.42
N LYS A 6 -11.81 -9.19 -11.17
CA LYS A 6 -11.80 -8.49 -12.48
C LYS A 6 -11.86 -6.98 -12.27
N TRP A 7 -10.70 -6.34 -12.06
CA TRP A 7 -10.57 -4.88 -11.91
C TRP A 7 -11.21 -4.09 -13.05
N VAL A 8 -11.12 -4.58 -14.29
CA VAL A 8 -11.73 -3.95 -15.48
C VAL A 8 -13.25 -3.77 -15.35
N LYS A 9 -13.92 -4.63 -14.57
CA LYS A 9 -15.37 -4.53 -14.34
C LYS A 9 -15.75 -3.50 -13.27
N ASN A 10 -14.78 -2.92 -12.57
CA ASN A 10 -14.99 -2.01 -11.46
C ASN A 10 -14.01 -0.82 -11.56
N PRO A 11 -14.14 0.04 -12.60
CA PRO A 11 -13.23 1.17 -12.79
C PRO A 11 -13.24 2.15 -11.60
N ASP A 12 -14.36 2.26 -10.89
CA ASP A 12 -14.50 3.10 -9.69
C ASP A 12 -13.54 2.70 -8.55
N TRP A 13 -13.19 1.41 -8.45
CA TRP A 13 -12.20 0.94 -7.48
C TRP A 13 -10.82 1.51 -7.75
N THR A 14 -10.44 1.59 -9.03
CA THR A 14 -9.19 2.21 -9.45
C THR A 14 -9.22 3.71 -9.15
N TRP A 15 -10.34 4.39 -9.42
CA TRP A 15 -10.49 5.81 -9.12
C TRP A 15 -10.44 6.11 -7.62
N LYS A 16 -11.11 5.32 -6.78
CA LYS A 16 -11.03 5.44 -5.31
C LYS A 16 -9.60 5.26 -4.80
N LEU A 17 -8.89 4.26 -5.33
CA LEU A 17 -7.49 4.04 -4.98
C LEU A 17 -6.61 5.23 -5.38
N ILE A 18 -6.73 5.73 -6.61
CA ILE A 18 -5.95 6.88 -7.09
C ILE A 18 -6.21 8.10 -6.23
N THR A 19 -7.49 8.43 -6.01
CA THR A 19 -7.90 9.60 -5.21
C THR A 19 -7.30 9.53 -3.80
N TYR A 20 -7.44 8.38 -3.14
CA TYR A 20 -6.90 8.20 -1.80
C TYR A 20 -5.38 8.31 -1.73
N LEU A 21 -4.66 7.73 -2.70
CA LEU A 21 -3.21 7.82 -2.75
C LEU A 21 -2.72 9.25 -3.05
N MET A 22 -3.48 10.04 -3.80
CA MET A 22 -3.20 11.45 -4.06
C MET A 22 -3.43 12.29 -2.80
N ASP A 23 -4.52 12.07 -2.08
CA ASP A 23 -4.85 12.80 -0.85
C ASP A 23 -3.93 12.43 0.33
N HIS A 24 -3.33 11.23 0.29
CA HIS A 24 -2.48 10.71 1.36
C HIS A 24 -1.05 10.46 0.86
N PRO A 25 -0.27 11.51 0.56
CA PRO A 25 1.07 11.36 -0.01
C PRO A 25 2.02 10.57 0.90
N LYS A 26 1.92 10.79 2.23
CA LYS A 26 2.70 10.03 3.22
C LYS A 26 2.35 8.54 3.23
N PHE A 27 1.09 8.19 2.93
CA PHE A 27 0.63 6.81 2.88
C PHE A 27 1.21 6.09 1.69
N HIS A 28 1.11 6.65 0.48
CA HIS A 28 1.67 6.03 -0.72
C HIS A 28 3.19 5.98 -0.65
N LEU A 29 3.84 7.02 -0.10
CA LEU A 29 5.28 6.99 0.13
C LEU A 29 5.62 5.81 1.04
N LYS A 30 4.99 5.67 2.21
CA LYS A 30 5.27 4.53 3.08
C LYS A 30 4.96 3.17 2.44
N LEU A 31 3.95 3.08 1.58
CA LEU A 31 3.53 1.86 0.89
C LEU A 31 4.51 1.44 -0.22
N PHE A 32 4.98 2.38 -1.02
CA PHE A 32 5.81 2.15 -2.21
C PHE A 32 7.29 2.44 -1.99
N LEU A 33 7.67 3.13 -0.91
CA LEU A 33 9.05 3.37 -0.51
C LEU A 33 9.62 2.08 0.07
N ASN A 34 9.95 1.16 -0.84
CA ASN A 34 10.70 -0.04 -0.52
C ASN A 34 12.19 0.27 -0.65
N SER A 35 12.68 1.30 0.05
CA SER A 35 14.10 1.62 -0.01
C SER A 35 14.86 0.79 1.04
N THR A 36 15.10 -0.47 0.70
CA THR A 36 16.21 -1.24 1.27
C THR A 36 17.55 -0.51 1.12
N ALA A 37 17.66 0.42 0.17
CA ALA A 37 18.83 1.29 0.01
C ALA A 37 18.93 2.41 1.06
N LYS A 38 17.81 2.97 1.55
CA LYS A 38 17.82 4.03 2.59
C LYS A 38 17.89 3.45 4.00
N ALA A 39 17.25 2.30 4.25
CA ALA A 39 17.29 1.60 5.53
C ALA A 39 18.69 1.07 5.94
N LYS A 40 19.65 1.04 5.01
CA LYS A 40 21.04 0.66 5.30
C LYS A 40 21.94 1.83 5.68
N LYS A 41 21.54 3.08 5.37
CA LYS A 41 22.33 4.29 5.63
C LYS A 41 22.09 4.90 7.00
N GLU A 42 20.89 4.74 7.53
CA GLU A 42 20.58 5.02 8.93
C GLU A 42 20.52 3.68 9.63
N GLY A 43 21.26 3.47 10.73
CA GLY A 43 21.31 2.22 11.50
C GLY A 43 19.99 1.87 12.20
N GLN A 44 18.86 2.01 11.51
CA GLN A 44 17.55 1.57 11.95
C GLN A 44 17.52 0.06 11.83
N ASN A 45 17.70 -0.58 12.98
CA ASN A 45 17.38 -1.98 13.19
C ASN A 45 16.11 -2.34 12.43
N LYS A 46 16.16 -3.42 11.66
CA LYS A 46 15.06 -4.01 10.89
C LYS A 46 13.82 -4.15 11.80
N ALA A 47 13.02 -3.10 11.90
CA ALA A 47 11.71 -3.16 12.51
C ALA A 47 10.85 -3.93 11.52
N VAL A 48 10.82 -5.25 11.72
CA VAL A 48 9.81 -6.22 11.25
C VAL A 48 8.88 -5.62 10.18
N ALA A 49 9.38 -5.53 8.94
CA ALA A 49 8.68 -4.92 7.82
C ALA A 49 7.45 -5.73 7.34
N LYS A 50 7.05 -6.77 8.09
CA LYS A 50 5.94 -7.67 7.74
C LYS A 50 4.58 -7.10 8.17
N ASP A 51 4.48 -6.42 9.31
CA ASP A 51 3.19 -5.95 9.83
C ASP A 51 2.72 -4.62 9.23
N GLY A 52 3.62 -3.63 9.12
CA GLY A 52 3.24 -2.29 8.68
C GLY A 52 2.68 -2.25 7.26
N LYS A 53 3.24 -3.04 6.35
CA LYS A 53 2.81 -3.07 4.95
C LYS A 53 1.51 -3.87 4.77
N LEU A 54 1.37 -4.97 5.51
CA LEU A 54 0.12 -5.74 5.54
C LEU A 54 -1.04 -4.90 6.05
N GLN A 55 -0.84 -4.13 7.13
CA GLN A 55 -1.86 -3.20 7.63
C GLN A 55 -2.24 -2.14 6.60
N GLN A 56 -1.28 -1.61 5.84
CA GLN A 56 -1.59 -0.67 4.76
C GLN A 56 -2.38 -1.32 3.63
N TYR A 57 -2.07 -2.56 3.24
CA TYR A 57 -2.88 -3.29 2.27
C TYR A 57 -4.29 -3.59 2.80
N ILE A 58 -4.45 -3.86 4.10
CA ILE A 58 -5.78 -4.02 4.74
C ILE A 58 -6.56 -2.70 4.67
N VAL A 59 -5.92 -1.56 4.94
CA VAL A 59 -6.57 -0.24 4.82
C VAL A 59 -7.03 0.02 3.39
N LEU A 60 -6.19 -0.28 2.39
CA LEU A 60 -6.58 -0.16 0.99
C LEU A 60 -7.72 -1.11 0.61
N ALA A 61 -7.68 -2.36 1.09
CA ALA A 61 -8.74 -3.32 0.81
C ALA A 61 -10.10 -2.84 1.36
N LYS A 62 -10.14 -2.31 2.59
CA LYS A 62 -11.36 -1.75 3.20
C LYS A 62 -11.91 -0.50 2.49
N LEU A 63 -11.03 0.25 1.84
CA LEU A 63 -11.42 1.45 1.09
C LEU A 63 -12.02 1.09 -0.28
N ILE A 64 -11.48 0.05 -0.90
CA ILE A 64 -11.79 -0.32 -2.29
C ILE A 64 -12.99 -1.26 -2.38
N PHE A 65 -13.03 -2.29 -1.53
CA PHE A 65 -14.06 -3.34 -1.49
C PHE A 65 -15.06 -3.09 -0.36
#